data_AF-A0AAW3CAP0-F1
#
_entry.id   AF-A0AAW3CAP0-F1
#
_cell.length_a   1.000
_cell.length_b   1.000
_cell.length_c   1.000
_cell.angle_alpha   90.00
_cell.angle_beta   90.00
_cell.angle_gamma   90.00
#
_symmetry.space_group_name_H-M   'P 1'
#
loop_
_entity.id
_entity.type
_entity.pdbx_description
1 polymer ?
#
loop_
_entity_poly.entity_id
_entity_poly.type
_entity_poly.pdbx_seq_one_letter_code
_entity_poly.pdbx_strand_id
1 'polypeptide(L)'
;MSSSISSPLLPEAEVAPAPHGTIRFEDLGEPVQRLLRSLKGDVSDEDMALLEYVSVRDMAKIYSEMATDRHVEEIWRELRSALQARKEKMARREAELAEKQRALEADQRAEEERLRQQLEEEERERIASEEARHQRREDRRRLRAEKAAAAAAAEEEVAAQAAAAAEEAAEEAAAAAEEAERQRRSEKKRKRREARARELQEEKDALAAERASHEAKKKQKSSNQQKDWSEFVQSHPLEYAQSDLVDGAQQQLPTVIEQKELRHTLNAPPVVSEKLLSRTYTPACGACGSRFDRPPREWNCPMCNRRYGKTVKVWQPDNDTDNCMMCKEPIGRWSRHHCRNCGRLVCANCSEKRAIIEDLGYDIPARVCYDCYRLRP
;
A
#
# COMPACT_ATOMS: atom_id res chain seq x y z
N MET A 1 -75.85 -15.11 17.08
CA MET A 1 -74.78 -14.89 16.09
C MET A 1 -73.64 -14.21 16.82
N SER A 2 -72.55 -14.95 16.99
CA SER A 2 -71.44 -14.62 17.88
C SER A 2 -70.69 -13.37 17.43
N SER A 3 -70.54 -12.40 18.31
CA SER A 3 -69.63 -11.27 18.13
C SER A 3 -68.26 -11.65 18.69
N SER A 4 -67.31 -11.92 17.79
CA SER A 4 -65.93 -12.25 18.09
C SER A 4 -65.17 -11.02 18.60
N ILE A 5 -64.49 -11.19 19.73
CA ILE A 5 -63.63 -10.20 20.37
C ILE A 5 -62.25 -10.30 19.68
N SER A 6 -61.84 -9.25 18.95
CA SER A 6 -60.47 -9.14 18.44
C SER A 6 -59.55 -8.65 19.56
N SER A 7 -58.54 -9.47 19.90
CA SER A 7 -57.43 -9.07 20.76
C SER A 7 -56.46 -8.16 19.99
N PRO A 8 -55.90 -7.11 20.62
CA PRO A 8 -54.87 -6.30 19.99
C PRO A 8 -53.53 -7.05 20.02
N LEU A 9 -52.89 -7.13 18.85
CA LEU A 9 -51.52 -7.60 18.66
C LEU A 9 -50.57 -6.68 19.43
N LEU A 10 -49.77 -7.27 20.32
CA LEU A 10 -48.64 -6.59 20.95
C LEU A 10 -47.58 -6.27 19.86
N PRO A 11 -46.97 -5.07 19.89
CA PRO A 11 -45.90 -4.75 18.95
C PRO A 11 -44.68 -5.63 19.26
N GLU A 12 -44.12 -6.21 18.20
CA GLU A 12 -42.83 -6.91 18.24
C GLU A 12 -41.79 -5.99 18.88
N ALA A 13 -41.08 -6.50 19.89
CA ALA A 13 -40.02 -5.77 20.55
C ALA A 13 -38.92 -5.45 19.53
N GLU A 14 -38.84 -4.19 19.10
CA GLU A 14 -37.69 -3.67 18.38
C GLU A 14 -36.46 -3.83 19.27
N VAL A 15 -35.60 -4.76 18.89
CA VAL A 15 -34.29 -4.98 19.50
C VAL A 15 -33.47 -3.71 19.26
N ALA A 16 -33.17 -3.00 20.34
CA ALA A 16 -32.33 -1.80 20.30
C ALA A 16 -31.00 -2.10 19.60
N PRO A 17 -30.50 -1.22 18.71
CA PRO A 17 -29.21 -1.42 18.07
C PRO A 17 -28.10 -1.38 19.13
N ALA A 18 -27.25 -2.41 19.12
CA ALA A 18 -26.10 -2.50 19.99
C ALA A 18 -25.17 -1.28 19.82
N PRO A 19 -24.52 -0.81 20.90
CA PRO A 19 -23.56 0.29 20.82
C PRO A 19 -22.44 -0.07 19.83
N HIS A 20 -22.12 0.88 18.95
CA HIS A 20 -21.12 0.73 17.90
C HIS A 20 -19.81 0.10 18.42
N GLY A 21 -19.37 -0.99 17.77
CA GLY A 21 -18.08 -1.63 18.03
C GLY A 21 -18.12 -2.97 18.77
N THR A 22 -19.30 -3.47 19.16
CA THR A 22 -19.42 -4.78 19.82
C THR A 22 -20.05 -5.77 18.85
N ILE A 23 -19.25 -6.72 18.35
CA ILE A 23 -19.77 -7.84 17.56
C ILE A 23 -20.78 -8.61 18.40
N ARG A 24 -21.94 -8.95 17.83
CA ARG A 24 -22.92 -9.77 18.55
C ARG A 24 -22.36 -11.16 18.73
N PHE A 25 -22.73 -11.81 19.83
CA PHE A 25 -22.26 -13.17 20.11
C PHE A 25 -22.63 -14.16 18.98
N GLU A 26 -23.81 -14.00 18.37
CA GLU A 26 -24.27 -14.83 17.26
C GLU A 26 -23.40 -14.69 16.00
N ASP A 27 -22.82 -13.51 15.77
CA ASP A 27 -22.01 -13.21 14.58
C ASP A 27 -20.56 -13.72 14.70
N LEU A 28 -20.17 -14.23 15.88
CA LEU A 28 -18.88 -14.86 16.12
C LEU A 28 -18.78 -16.20 15.39
N GLY A 29 -17.59 -16.56 14.93
CA GLY A 29 -17.34 -17.90 14.40
C GLY A 29 -17.53 -18.99 15.46
N GLU A 30 -17.98 -20.17 15.04
CA GLU A 30 -18.26 -21.31 15.93
C GLU A 30 -17.10 -21.65 16.89
N PRO A 31 -15.81 -21.63 16.46
CA PRO A 31 -14.68 -21.89 17.37
C PRO A 31 -14.59 -20.87 18.52
N VAL A 32 -14.83 -19.59 18.21
CA VAL A 32 -14.79 -18.51 19.21
C VAL A 32 -15.97 -18.64 20.16
N GLN A 33 -17.18 -18.87 19.64
CA GLN A 33 -18.35 -19.10 20.48
C GLN A 33 -18.16 -20.29 21.44
N ARG A 34 -17.57 -21.39 20.94
CA ARG A 34 -17.30 -22.59 21.73
C ARG A 34 -16.25 -22.33 22.81
N LEU A 35 -15.19 -21.59 22.48
CA LEU A 35 -14.19 -21.14 23.43
C LEU A 35 -14.83 -20.32 24.55
N LEU A 36 -15.62 -19.29 24.20
CA LEU A 36 -16.27 -18.41 25.17
C LEU A 36 -17.26 -19.15 26.09
N ARG A 37 -18.08 -20.07 25.54
CA ARG A 37 -18.99 -20.91 26.35
C ARG A 37 -18.26 -21.84 27.32
N SER A 38 -17.01 -22.18 27.02
CA SER A 38 -16.20 -23.09 27.85
C SER A 38 -15.40 -22.37 28.95
N LEU A 39 -15.33 -21.03 28.89
CA LEU A 39 -14.70 -20.23 29.93
C LEU A 39 -15.63 -20.15 31.15
N LYS A 40 -15.05 -20.33 32.34
CA LYS A 40 -15.77 -20.29 33.62
C LYS A 40 -15.95 -18.90 34.22
N GLY A 41 -15.44 -17.85 33.57
CA GLY A 41 -15.45 -16.46 34.07
C GLY A 41 -16.12 -15.50 33.09
N ASP A 42 -16.65 -14.41 33.63
CA ASP A 42 -17.30 -13.36 32.84
C ASP A 42 -16.29 -12.69 31.90
N VAL A 43 -16.67 -12.56 30.64
CA VAL A 43 -15.89 -11.87 29.60
C VAL A 43 -16.31 -10.41 29.62
N SER A 44 -15.34 -9.51 29.80
CA SER A 44 -15.63 -8.07 29.90
C SER A 44 -16.10 -7.46 28.57
N ASP A 45 -16.78 -6.32 28.63
CA ASP A 45 -17.17 -5.57 27.42
C ASP A 45 -15.94 -5.17 26.58
N GLU A 46 -14.81 -4.88 27.23
CA GLU A 46 -13.54 -4.59 26.55
C GLU A 46 -13.00 -5.81 25.81
N ASP A 47 -13.15 -7.00 26.40
CA ASP A 47 -12.77 -8.27 25.76
C ASP A 47 -13.69 -8.58 24.57
N MET A 48 -14.99 -8.30 24.68
CA MET A 48 -15.95 -8.44 23.57
C MET A 48 -15.60 -7.51 22.40
N ALA A 49 -15.17 -6.28 22.68
CA ALA A 49 -14.71 -5.35 21.64
C ALA A 49 -13.42 -5.82 20.93
N LEU A 50 -12.55 -6.57 21.62
CA LEU A 50 -11.35 -7.15 21.00
C LEU A 50 -11.69 -8.22 19.95
N LEU A 51 -12.84 -8.88 20.08
CA LEU A 51 -13.23 -9.96 19.16
C LEU A 51 -13.38 -9.47 17.73
N GLU A 52 -13.67 -8.18 17.48
CA GLU A 52 -13.68 -7.59 16.13
C GLU A 52 -12.36 -7.84 15.35
N TYR A 53 -11.25 -8.04 16.06
CA TYR A 53 -9.91 -8.23 15.47
C TYR A 53 -9.56 -9.71 15.22
N VAL A 54 -10.49 -10.63 15.47
CA VAL A 54 -10.32 -12.07 15.24
C VAL A 54 -10.22 -12.34 13.76
N SER A 55 -9.22 -13.14 13.37
CA SER A 55 -9.06 -13.60 12.00
C SER A 55 -9.48 -15.06 11.86
N VAL A 56 -9.81 -15.48 10.65
CA VAL A 56 -10.08 -16.88 10.29
C VAL A 56 -8.95 -17.81 10.74
N ARG A 57 -7.69 -17.35 10.68
CA ARG A 57 -6.54 -18.12 11.17
C ARG A 57 -6.57 -18.34 12.68
N ASP A 58 -7.05 -17.36 13.45
CA ASP A 58 -7.22 -17.54 14.90
C ASP A 58 -8.35 -18.51 15.18
N MET A 59 -9.44 -18.46 14.42
CA MET A 59 -10.55 -19.42 14.53
C MET A 59 -10.08 -20.86 14.26
N ALA A 60 -9.28 -21.06 13.22
CA ALA A 60 -8.65 -22.36 12.94
C ALA A 60 -7.69 -22.81 14.05
N LYS A 61 -6.89 -21.88 14.59
CA LYS A 61 -5.99 -22.16 15.72
C LYS A 61 -6.79 -22.58 16.96
N ILE A 62 -7.86 -21.85 17.32
CA ILE A 62 -8.74 -22.19 18.43
C ILE A 62 -9.34 -23.59 18.22
N TYR A 63 -9.88 -23.87 17.04
CA TYR A 63 -10.49 -25.16 16.72
C TYR A 63 -9.51 -26.34 16.93
N SER A 64 -8.29 -26.20 16.40
CA SER A 64 -7.24 -27.23 16.54
C SER A 64 -6.71 -27.37 17.97
N GLU A 65 -6.51 -26.27 18.69
CA GLU A 65 -6.02 -26.31 20.07
C GLU A 65 -7.06 -26.85 21.05
N MET A 66 -8.35 -26.57 20.83
CA MET A 66 -9.43 -27.16 21.64
C MET A 66 -9.62 -28.66 21.39
N ALA A 67 -9.11 -29.20 20.28
CA ALA A 67 -9.10 -30.64 20.02
C ALA A 67 -7.96 -31.37 20.74
N THR A 68 -6.94 -30.63 21.19
CA THR A 68 -5.92 -31.14 22.12
C THR A 68 -6.35 -30.83 23.55
N ASP A 69 -5.95 -31.60 24.57
CA ASP A 69 -6.36 -31.41 26.00
C ASP A 69 -5.81 -30.11 26.65
N ARG A 70 -5.68 -29.03 25.88
CA ARG A 70 -5.14 -27.74 26.30
C ARG A 70 -6.21 -26.94 27.05
N HIS A 71 -5.78 -26.21 28.08
CA HIS A 71 -6.69 -25.44 28.93
C HIS A 71 -7.27 -24.22 28.20
N VAL A 72 -8.60 -24.10 28.19
CA VAL A 72 -9.39 -23.07 27.50
C VAL A 72 -8.94 -21.64 27.88
N GLU A 73 -8.59 -21.45 29.14
CA GLU A 73 -8.15 -20.18 29.72
C GLU A 73 -6.78 -19.73 29.16
N GLU A 74 -5.91 -20.67 28.78
CA GLU A 74 -4.65 -20.36 28.11
C GLU A 74 -4.86 -19.95 26.66
N ILE A 75 -5.71 -20.69 25.94
CA ILE A 75 -6.10 -20.38 24.55
C ILE A 75 -6.69 -18.96 24.50
N TRP A 76 -7.59 -18.65 25.44
CA TRP A 76 -8.18 -17.32 25.56
C TRP A 76 -7.17 -16.22 25.87
N ARG A 77 -6.21 -16.46 26.77
CA ARG A 77 -5.16 -15.48 27.12
C ARG A 77 -4.27 -15.16 25.92
N GLU A 78 -3.84 -16.17 25.17
CA GLU A 78 -3.05 -15.99 23.95
C GLU A 78 -3.83 -15.24 22.87
N LEU A 79 -5.10 -15.61 22.67
CA LEU A 79 -5.98 -14.94 21.73
C LEU A 79 -6.11 -13.46 22.09
N ARG A 80 -6.46 -13.13 23.33
CA ARG A 80 -6.60 -11.73 23.78
C ARG A 80 -5.33 -10.92 23.57
N SER A 81 -4.17 -11.46 23.91
CA SER A 81 -2.88 -10.79 23.67
C SER A 81 -2.65 -10.51 22.19
N ALA A 82 -2.94 -11.49 21.32
CA ALA A 82 -2.81 -11.31 19.87
C ALA A 82 -3.80 -10.27 19.32
N LEU A 83 -5.04 -10.23 19.83
CA LEU A 83 -6.05 -9.25 19.44
C LEU A 83 -5.67 -7.84 19.88
N GLN A 84 -5.19 -7.67 21.12
CA GLN A 84 -4.67 -6.39 21.63
C GLN A 84 -3.53 -5.86 20.75
N ALA A 85 -2.54 -6.71 20.44
CA ALA A 85 -1.43 -6.32 19.57
C ALA A 85 -1.89 -5.88 18.17
N ARG A 86 -2.94 -6.51 17.61
CA ARG A 86 -3.52 -6.10 16.32
C ARG A 86 -4.27 -4.77 16.42
N LYS A 87 -5.06 -4.57 17.48
CA LYS A 87 -5.76 -3.31 17.75
C LYS A 87 -4.76 -2.16 17.87
N GLU A 88 -3.71 -2.33 18.65
CA GLU A 88 -2.63 -1.33 18.77
C GLU A 88 -1.94 -1.06 17.45
N LYS A 89 -1.66 -2.10 16.65
CA LYS A 89 -1.05 -1.93 15.33
C LYS A 89 -1.94 -1.11 14.38
N MET A 90 -3.25 -1.36 14.38
CA MET A 90 -4.22 -0.58 13.59
C MET A 90 -4.29 0.87 14.10
N ALA A 91 -4.37 1.08 15.42
CA ALA A 91 -4.40 2.42 16.01
C ALA A 91 -3.14 3.23 15.69
N ARG A 92 -1.95 2.61 15.75
CA ARG A 92 -0.68 3.25 15.34
C ARG A 92 -0.72 3.68 13.87
N ARG A 93 -1.27 2.84 13.00
CA ARG A 93 -1.38 3.14 11.58
C ARG A 93 -2.37 4.27 11.30
N GLU A 94 -3.50 4.30 12.00
CA GLU A 94 -4.47 5.40 11.93
C GLU A 94 -3.85 6.72 12.43
N ALA A 95 -3.08 6.68 13.52
CA ALA A 95 -2.36 7.84 14.04
C ALA A 95 -1.30 8.37 13.06
N GLU A 96 -0.52 7.49 12.43
CA GLU A 96 0.47 7.85 11.39
C GLU A 96 -0.20 8.57 10.20
N LEU A 97 -1.33 8.02 9.70
CA LEU A 97 -2.08 8.64 8.61
C LEU A 97 -2.68 9.99 9.00
N ALA A 98 -3.15 10.14 10.24
CA ALA A 98 -3.66 11.40 10.76
C ALA A 98 -2.56 12.44 10.97
N GLU A 99 -1.35 12.02 11.33
CA GLU A 99 -0.17 12.90 11.40
C GLU A 99 0.23 13.40 10.01
N LYS A 100 0.33 12.51 9.02
CA LYS A 100 0.59 12.89 7.61
C LYS A 100 -0.45 13.89 7.10
N GLN A 101 -1.73 13.68 7.42
CA GLN A 101 -2.81 14.60 7.04
C GLN A 101 -2.59 16.00 7.63
N ARG A 102 -2.29 16.08 8.93
CA ARG A 102 -2.05 17.35 9.62
C ARG A 102 -0.82 18.08 9.09
N ALA A 103 0.25 17.36 8.78
CA ALA A 103 1.46 17.92 8.17
C ALA A 103 1.15 18.52 6.79
N LEU A 104 0.44 17.78 5.94
CA LEU A 104 0.07 18.22 4.61
C LEU A 104 -0.86 19.45 4.61
N GLU A 105 -1.80 19.51 5.57
CA GLU A 105 -2.63 20.69 5.79
C GLU A 105 -1.84 21.90 6.31
N ALA A 106 -0.80 21.67 7.12
CA ALA A 106 0.08 22.74 7.57
C ALA A 106 0.92 23.30 6.41
N ASP A 107 1.46 22.43 5.55
CA ASP A 107 2.20 22.83 4.36
C ASP A 107 1.33 23.62 3.37
N GLN A 108 0.06 23.24 3.23
CA GLN A 108 -0.92 23.99 2.44
C GLN A 108 -1.15 25.40 2.98
N ARG A 109 -1.43 25.53 4.27
CA ARG A 109 -1.62 26.83 4.90
C ARG A 109 -0.36 27.71 4.75
N ALA A 110 0.82 27.12 4.93
CA ALA A 110 2.08 27.83 4.77
C ALA A 110 2.31 28.29 3.31
N GLU A 111 1.98 27.46 2.32
CA GLU A 111 2.11 27.84 0.90
C GLU A 111 1.08 28.90 0.50
N GLU A 112 -0.16 28.81 0.98
CA GLU A 112 -1.20 29.83 0.79
C GLU A 112 -0.79 31.18 1.40
N GLU A 113 -0.21 31.16 2.59
CA GLU A 113 0.30 32.37 3.25
C GLU A 113 1.47 32.99 2.46
N ARG A 114 2.42 32.16 2.00
CA ARG A 114 3.53 32.63 1.14
C ARG A 114 3.01 33.23 -0.16
N LEU A 115 2.04 32.59 -0.79
CA LEU A 115 1.42 33.10 -2.01
C LEU A 115 0.77 34.46 -1.76
N ARG A 116 0.02 34.59 -0.66
CA ARG A 116 -0.61 35.86 -0.26
C ARG A 116 0.42 36.96 -0.06
N GLN A 117 1.47 36.70 0.72
CA GLN A 117 2.53 37.68 0.97
C GLN A 117 3.22 38.13 -0.33
N GLN A 118 3.49 37.19 -1.25
CA GLN A 118 4.08 37.51 -2.54
C GLN A 118 3.17 38.35 -3.43
N LEU A 119 1.86 38.07 -3.45
CA LEU A 119 0.91 38.87 -4.22
C LEU A 119 0.78 40.28 -3.66
N GLU A 120 0.74 40.42 -2.33
CA GLU A 120 0.73 41.73 -1.65
C GLU A 120 2.03 42.51 -1.90
N GLU A 121 3.19 41.86 -1.97
CA GLU A 121 4.46 42.48 -2.37
C GLU A 121 4.46 42.91 -3.85
N GLU A 122 4.03 42.03 -4.76
CA GLU A 122 3.93 42.34 -6.20
C GLU A 122 2.97 43.51 -6.48
N GLU A 123 1.85 43.58 -5.75
CA GLU A 123 0.92 44.70 -5.83
C GLU A 123 1.52 46.00 -5.31
N ARG A 124 2.23 45.97 -4.19
CA ARG A 124 2.95 47.14 -3.65
C ARG A 124 4.01 47.66 -4.62
N GLU A 125 4.80 46.78 -5.21
CA GLU A 125 5.80 47.15 -6.22
C GLU A 125 5.15 47.74 -7.49
N ARG A 126 3.99 47.22 -7.90
CA ARG A 126 3.23 47.76 -9.03
C ARG A 126 2.75 49.18 -8.75
N ILE A 127 2.11 49.40 -7.60
CA ILE A 127 1.63 50.72 -7.17
C ILE A 127 2.80 51.71 -7.11
N ALA A 128 3.90 51.35 -6.44
CA ALA A 128 5.08 52.21 -6.33
C ALA A 128 5.71 52.53 -7.71
N SER A 129 5.71 51.57 -8.63
CA SER A 129 6.19 51.78 -10.00
C SER A 129 5.28 52.71 -10.81
N GLU A 130 3.95 52.59 -10.66
CA GLU A 130 2.97 53.46 -11.31
C GLU A 130 3.05 54.89 -10.76
N GLU A 131 3.16 55.06 -9.44
CA GLU A 131 3.38 56.36 -8.78
C GLU A 131 4.69 57.01 -9.24
N ALA A 132 5.79 56.25 -9.31
CA ALA A 132 7.06 56.78 -9.80
C ALA A 132 6.99 57.19 -11.29
N ARG A 133 6.24 56.46 -12.12
CA ARG A 133 5.98 56.84 -13.52
C ARG A 133 5.17 58.13 -13.60
N HIS A 134 4.14 58.28 -12.75
CA HIS A 134 3.34 59.50 -12.65
C HIS A 134 4.20 60.71 -12.26
N GLN A 135 5.00 60.57 -11.20
CA GLN A 135 5.88 61.63 -10.71
C GLN A 135 6.87 62.09 -11.79
N ARG A 136 7.51 61.15 -12.50
CA ARG A 136 8.42 61.48 -13.62
C ARG A 136 7.72 62.26 -14.74
N ARG A 137 6.46 61.93 -15.06
CA ARG A 137 5.66 62.67 -16.06
C ARG A 137 5.34 64.08 -15.59
N GLU A 138 5.02 64.28 -14.33
CA GLU A 138 4.75 65.61 -13.76
C GLU A 138 6.00 66.48 -13.71
N ASP A 139 7.13 65.96 -13.23
CA ASP A 139 8.41 66.67 -13.20
C ASP A 139 8.85 67.10 -14.61
N ARG A 140 8.62 66.25 -15.62
CA ARG A 140 8.86 66.62 -17.03
C ARG A 140 7.92 67.72 -17.52
N ARG A 141 6.63 67.68 -17.19
CA ARG A 141 5.69 68.76 -17.55
C ARG A 141 6.15 70.09 -16.96
N ARG A 142 6.64 70.07 -15.71
CA ARG A 142 7.23 71.24 -15.06
C ARG A 142 8.47 71.74 -15.81
N LEU A 143 9.43 70.85 -16.07
CA LEU A 143 10.65 71.21 -16.79
C LEU A 143 10.39 71.71 -18.22
N ARG A 144 9.42 71.12 -18.93
CA ARG A 144 9.01 71.57 -20.27
C ARG A 144 8.39 72.96 -20.22
N ALA A 145 7.54 73.25 -19.24
CA ALA A 145 6.96 74.58 -19.06
C ALA A 145 8.05 75.64 -18.74
N GLU A 146 9.01 75.30 -17.87
CA GLU A 146 10.17 76.16 -17.56
C GLU A 146 11.03 76.43 -18.80
N LYS A 147 11.36 75.38 -19.59
CA LYS A 147 12.14 75.51 -20.82
C LYS A 147 11.39 76.28 -21.92
N ALA A 148 10.09 76.07 -22.09
CA ALA A 148 9.28 76.79 -23.07
C ALA A 148 9.20 78.29 -22.74
N ALA A 149 9.05 78.64 -21.47
CA ALA A 149 9.11 80.03 -21.01
C ALA A 149 10.47 80.70 -21.31
N ALA A 150 11.57 79.95 -21.23
CA ALA A 150 12.91 80.44 -21.58
C ALA A 150 13.15 80.51 -23.11
N ALA A 151 12.68 79.53 -23.89
CA ALA A 151 12.87 79.47 -25.35
C ALA A 151 12.02 80.49 -26.10
N ALA A 152 10.84 80.86 -25.58
CA ALA A 152 10.04 81.98 -26.08
C ALA A 152 10.81 83.32 -26.06
N ALA A 153 11.90 83.41 -25.30
CA ALA A 153 12.81 84.55 -25.28
C ALA A 153 14.00 84.44 -26.28
N ALA A 154 14.17 83.32 -27.00
CA ALA A 154 15.40 82.99 -27.75
C ALA A 154 15.22 82.48 -29.21
N GLU A 155 14.01 82.40 -29.77
CA GLU A 155 13.72 82.06 -31.19
C GLU A 155 14.25 80.70 -31.74
N GLU A 156 14.45 79.67 -30.92
CA GLU A 156 14.91 78.30 -31.34
C GLU A 156 13.86 77.17 -31.11
N GLU A 157 12.58 77.46 -31.28
CA GLU A 157 11.48 76.61 -30.76
C GLU A 157 11.30 75.23 -31.45
N VAL A 158 11.45 75.16 -32.78
CA VAL A 158 11.08 73.97 -33.58
C VAL A 158 12.05 72.79 -33.39
N ALA A 159 13.36 73.05 -33.34
CA ALA A 159 14.36 72.02 -33.09
C ALA A 159 14.26 71.45 -31.67
N ALA A 160 13.94 72.31 -30.70
CA ALA A 160 13.72 71.90 -29.30
C ALA A 160 12.47 71.01 -29.14
N GLN A 161 11.39 71.29 -29.87
CA GLN A 161 10.17 70.46 -29.87
C GLN A 161 10.42 69.07 -30.49
N ALA A 162 11.16 69.00 -31.60
CA ALA A 162 11.50 67.73 -32.25
C ALA A 162 12.40 66.84 -31.37
N ALA A 163 13.39 67.43 -30.69
CA ALA A 163 14.24 66.71 -29.74
C ALA A 163 13.45 66.18 -28.53
N ALA A 164 12.51 66.98 -28.00
CA ALA A 164 11.65 66.58 -26.89
C ALA A 164 10.68 65.44 -27.25
N ALA A 165 10.19 65.39 -28.49
CA ALA A 165 9.35 64.30 -28.98
C ALA A 165 10.14 63.00 -29.18
N ALA A 166 11.38 63.07 -29.66
CA ALA A 166 12.26 61.91 -29.79
C ALA A 166 12.66 61.31 -28.43
N GLU A 167 12.93 62.16 -27.43
CA GLU A 167 13.21 61.75 -26.05
C GLU A 167 12.00 61.04 -25.41
N GLU A 168 10.78 61.55 -25.65
CA GLU A 168 9.53 60.94 -25.17
C GLU A 168 9.27 59.55 -25.78
N ALA A 169 9.48 59.40 -27.09
CA ALA A 169 9.32 58.12 -27.77
C ALA A 169 10.37 57.08 -27.31
N ALA A 170 11.62 57.50 -27.07
CA ALA A 170 12.67 56.64 -26.55
C ALA A 170 12.36 56.15 -25.12
N GLU A 171 11.81 57.04 -24.27
CA GLU A 171 11.42 56.68 -22.90
C GLU A 171 10.19 55.76 -22.87
N GLU A 172 9.20 55.97 -23.74
CA GLU A 172 8.03 55.09 -23.88
C GLU A 172 8.44 53.68 -24.34
N ALA A 173 9.36 53.59 -25.30
CA ALA A 173 9.94 52.32 -25.72
C ALA A 173 10.72 51.61 -24.59
N ALA A 174 11.48 52.36 -23.78
CA ALA A 174 12.18 51.80 -22.61
C ALA A 174 11.19 51.31 -21.53
N ALA A 175 10.11 52.05 -21.27
CA ALA A 175 9.07 51.66 -20.32
C ALA A 175 8.30 50.41 -20.77
N ALA A 176 8.04 50.27 -22.07
CA ALA A 176 7.42 49.08 -22.66
C ALA A 176 8.35 47.86 -22.57
N ALA A 177 9.66 48.04 -22.77
CA ALA A 177 10.65 46.97 -22.63
C ALA A 177 10.76 46.47 -21.18
N GLU A 178 10.79 47.40 -20.21
CA GLU A 178 10.80 47.07 -18.77
C GLU A 178 9.53 46.32 -18.35
N GLU A 179 8.37 46.74 -18.87
CA GLU A 179 7.08 46.10 -18.60
C GLU A 179 6.99 44.69 -19.21
N ALA A 180 7.47 44.51 -20.44
CA ALA A 180 7.57 43.19 -21.06
C ALA A 180 8.51 42.25 -20.28
N GLU A 181 9.63 42.75 -19.74
CA GLU A 181 10.50 41.97 -18.87
C GLU A 181 9.80 41.60 -17.54
N ARG A 182 9.08 42.54 -16.94
CA ARG A 182 8.27 42.31 -15.72
C ARG A 182 7.22 41.23 -15.94
N GLN A 183 6.51 41.25 -17.08
CA GLN A 183 5.53 40.23 -17.46
C GLN A 183 6.18 38.85 -17.64
N ARG A 184 7.37 38.77 -18.26
CA ARG A 184 8.10 37.49 -18.36
C ARG A 184 8.51 36.95 -16.98
N ARG A 185 8.96 37.83 -16.08
CA ARG A 185 9.32 37.46 -14.70
C ARG A 185 8.09 36.99 -13.91
N SER A 186 6.95 37.68 -14.03
CA SER A 186 5.69 37.29 -13.35
C SER A 186 5.14 35.98 -13.90
N GLU A 187 5.20 35.75 -15.21
CA GLU A 187 4.78 34.47 -15.81
C GLU A 187 5.66 33.31 -15.32
N LYS A 188 6.98 33.51 -15.21
CA LYS A 188 7.90 32.52 -14.65
C LYS A 188 7.57 32.20 -13.18
N LYS A 189 7.24 33.20 -12.37
CA LYS A 189 6.78 33.01 -10.98
C LYS A 189 5.44 32.26 -10.94
N ARG A 190 4.47 32.61 -11.78
CA ARG A 190 3.18 31.92 -11.91
C ARG A 190 3.36 30.44 -12.22
N LYS A 191 4.16 30.10 -13.22
CA LYS A 191 4.45 28.70 -13.59
C LYS A 191 5.09 27.90 -12.44
N ARG A 192 5.93 28.54 -11.62
CA ARG A 192 6.50 27.90 -10.41
C ARG A 192 5.45 27.64 -9.34
N ARG A 193 4.56 28.61 -9.09
CA ARG A 193 3.42 28.46 -8.15
C ARG A 193 2.49 27.32 -8.59
N GLU A 194 2.16 27.25 -9.88
CA GLU A 194 1.34 26.18 -10.46
C GLU A 194 2.02 24.81 -10.39
N ALA A 195 3.33 24.74 -10.57
CA ALA A 195 4.08 23.50 -10.37
C ALA A 195 4.00 23.03 -8.91
N ARG A 196 4.26 23.91 -7.95
CA ARG A 196 4.18 23.60 -6.52
C ARG A 196 2.77 23.19 -6.08
N ALA A 197 1.73 23.86 -6.61
CA ALA A 197 0.34 23.51 -6.33
C ALA A 197 -0.02 22.10 -6.85
N ARG A 198 0.54 21.69 -8.01
CA ARG A 198 0.36 20.32 -8.52
C ARG A 198 1.07 19.29 -7.66
N GLU A 199 2.33 19.54 -7.26
CA GLU A 199 3.06 18.63 -6.35
C GLU A 199 2.26 18.41 -5.05
N LEU A 200 1.76 19.49 -4.44
CA LEU A 200 0.97 19.42 -3.22
C LEU A 200 -0.36 18.68 -3.40
N GLN A 201 -0.96 18.79 -4.59
CA GLN A 201 -2.17 18.03 -4.95
C GLN A 201 -1.86 16.54 -5.14
N GLU A 202 -0.75 16.18 -5.77
CA GLU A 202 -0.32 14.80 -5.92
C GLU A 202 -0.04 14.14 -4.56
N GLU A 203 0.55 14.87 -3.61
CA GLU A 203 0.74 14.41 -2.23
C GLU A 203 -0.61 14.17 -1.51
N LYS A 204 -1.60 15.05 -1.71
CA LYS A 204 -2.97 14.86 -1.19
C LYS A 204 -3.62 13.60 -1.73
N ASP A 205 -3.54 13.41 -3.05
CA ASP A 205 -4.16 12.27 -3.72
C ASP A 205 -3.48 10.95 -3.29
N ALA A 206 -2.16 10.97 -3.12
CA ALA A 206 -1.41 9.83 -2.60
C ALA A 206 -1.82 9.47 -1.16
N LEU A 207 -1.93 10.45 -0.26
CA LEU A 207 -2.38 10.22 1.11
C LEU A 207 -3.85 9.75 1.15
N ALA A 208 -4.71 10.32 0.31
CA ALA A 208 -6.10 9.89 0.18
C ALA A 208 -6.19 8.42 -0.28
N ALA A 209 -5.37 8.01 -1.25
CA ALA A 209 -5.29 6.62 -1.69
C ALA A 209 -4.75 5.68 -0.58
N GLU A 210 -3.73 6.11 0.19
CA GLU A 210 -3.19 5.36 1.32
C GLU A 210 -4.28 5.13 2.40
N ARG A 211 -5.05 6.18 2.72
CA ARG A 211 -6.19 6.12 3.65
C ARG A 211 -7.31 5.24 3.11
N ALA A 212 -7.67 5.37 1.84
CA ALA A 212 -8.70 4.55 1.21
C ALA A 212 -8.32 3.06 1.21
N SER A 213 -7.04 2.73 0.96
CA SER A 213 -6.55 1.35 1.05
C SER A 213 -6.62 0.81 2.48
N HIS A 214 -6.26 1.62 3.47
CA HIS A 214 -6.37 1.26 4.88
C HIS A 214 -7.83 1.00 5.27
N GLU A 215 -8.74 1.90 4.88
CA GLU A 215 -10.17 1.78 5.13
C GLU A 215 -10.80 0.59 4.41
N ALA A 216 -10.40 0.32 3.16
CA ALA A 216 -10.84 -0.86 2.43
C ALA A 216 -10.40 -2.16 3.13
N LYS A 217 -9.16 -2.23 3.65
CA LYS A 217 -8.68 -3.37 4.44
C LYS A 217 -9.44 -3.52 5.76
N LYS A 218 -9.85 -2.41 6.38
CA LYS A 218 -10.69 -2.40 7.58
C LYS A 218 -12.09 -2.95 7.28
N LYS A 219 -12.73 -2.48 6.20
CA LYS A 219 -14.05 -2.93 5.73
C LYS A 219 -14.06 -4.36 5.18
N GLN A 220 -12.95 -4.83 4.60
CA GLN A 220 -12.82 -6.20 4.10
C GLN A 220 -12.80 -7.24 5.23
N LYS A 221 -12.44 -6.84 6.47
CA LYS A 221 -12.73 -7.67 7.64
C LYS A 221 -14.23 -7.61 7.87
N SER A 222 -14.90 -8.69 7.50
CA SER A 222 -16.35 -8.77 7.57
C SER A 222 -16.78 -8.67 9.03
N SER A 223 -17.87 -7.93 9.28
CA SER A 223 -18.48 -7.85 10.60
C SER A 223 -19.17 -9.17 11.01
N ASN A 224 -19.13 -10.19 10.14
CA ASN A 224 -19.76 -11.48 10.32
C ASN A 224 -18.70 -12.59 10.27
N GLN A 225 -18.04 -12.82 11.40
CA GLN A 225 -17.02 -13.86 11.53
C GLN A 225 -17.59 -15.25 11.26
N GLN A 226 -18.86 -15.47 11.59
CA GLN A 226 -19.56 -16.72 11.31
C GLN A 226 -19.59 -17.04 9.82
N LYS A 227 -19.84 -16.05 8.97
CA LYS A 227 -19.78 -16.19 7.51
C LYS A 227 -18.36 -16.46 7.04
N ASP A 228 -17.39 -15.68 7.50
CA ASP A 228 -15.98 -15.83 7.11
C ASP A 228 -15.44 -17.22 7.48
N TRP A 229 -15.81 -17.72 8.67
CA TRP A 229 -15.49 -19.06 9.12
C TRP A 229 -16.17 -20.13 8.26
N SER A 230 -17.44 -19.96 7.93
CA SER A 230 -18.20 -20.91 7.11
C SER A 230 -17.61 -21.04 5.70
N GLU A 231 -17.24 -19.93 5.06
CA GLU A 231 -16.56 -19.92 3.75
C GLU A 231 -15.17 -20.59 3.83
N PHE A 232 -14.44 -20.35 4.93
CA PHE A 232 -13.15 -21.01 5.15
C PHE A 232 -13.27 -22.53 5.30
N VAL A 233 -14.23 -23.01 6.10
CA VAL A 233 -14.52 -24.43 6.25
C VAL A 233 -14.93 -25.08 4.92
N GLN A 234 -15.80 -24.42 4.15
CA GLN A 234 -16.22 -24.89 2.82
C GLN A 234 -15.04 -25.01 1.83
N SER A 235 -14.04 -24.14 1.93
CA SER A 235 -12.83 -24.20 1.10
C SER A 235 -11.77 -25.19 1.61
N HIS A 236 -11.92 -25.73 2.82
CA HIS A 236 -11.02 -26.70 3.44
C HIS A 236 -11.76 -27.97 3.92
N PRO A 237 -12.53 -28.65 3.04
CA PRO A 237 -13.42 -29.75 3.43
C PRO A 237 -12.69 -31.00 3.95
N LEU A 238 -11.41 -31.19 3.61
CA LEU A 238 -10.60 -32.31 4.10
C LEU A 238 -10.09 -32.08 5.54
N GLU A 239 -9.98 -30.83 5.98
CA GLU A 239 -9.50 -30.48 7.32
C GLU A 239 -10.65 -30.29 8.31
N TYR A 240 -11.81 -29.81 7.83
CA TYR A 240 -12.96 -29.44 8.66
C TYR A 240 -14.24 -30.12 8.21
N ALA A 241 -14.16 -31.38 7.74
CA ALA A 241 -15.27 -32.14 7.18
C ALA A 241 -16.57 -31.86 7.94
N GLN A 242 -17.56 -31.31 7.24
CA GLN A 242 -18.92 -31.22 7.76
C GLN A 242 -19.34 -32.66 8.07
N SER A 243 -19.57 -32.95 9.35
CA SER A 243 -20.26 -34.16 9.77
C SER A 243 -21.45 -34.36 8.83
N ASP A 244 -21.45 -35.49 8.12
CA ASP A 244 -22.34 -35.76 7.01
C ASP A 244 -23.79 -35.38 7.33
N LEU A 245 -24.41 -34.70 6.37
CA LEU A 245 -25.83 -34.44 6.32
C LEU A 245 -26.59 -35.77 6.41
N VAL A 246 -27.09 -36.09 7.60
CA VAL A 246 -28.19 -37.02 7.79
C VAL A 246 -29.25 -36.31 8.63
N ASP A 247 -30.34 -35.96 7.95
CA ASP A 247 -31.66 -35.61 8.45
C ASP A 247 -31.78 -35.17 9.92
N GLY A 248 -31.76 -33.85 10.14
CA GLY A 248 -32.65 -33.20 11.09
C GLY A 248 -32.50 -33.48 12.60
N ALA A 249 -31.39 -34.06 13.08
CA ALA A 249 -31.16 -34.22 14.50
C ALA A 249 -29.81 -33.64 14.93
N GLN A 250 -29.84 -32.65 15.82
CA GLN A 250 -28.66 -32.18 16.56
C GLN A 250 -28.04 -33.37 17.32
N GLN A 251 -26.95 -33.92 16.81
CA GLN A 251 -26.17 -34.92 17.54
C GLN A 251 -24.78 -34.38 17.86
N GLN A 252 -24.51 -34.38 19.16
CA GLN A 252 -23.21 -34.10 19.77
C GLN A 252 -22.14 -35.04 19.20
N LEU A 253 -20.93 -34.50 19.01
CA LEU A 253 -19.75 -35.26 18.62
C LEU A 253 -19.60 -36.54 19.49
N PRO A 254 -19.30 -37.71 18.92
CA PRO A 254 -19.14 -38.93 19.70
C PRO A 254 -17.93 -38.82 20.63
N THR A 255 -18.16 -39.11 21.92
CA THR A 255 -17.17 -38.97 23.01
C THR A 255 -16.09 -40.06 23.03
N VAL A 256 -16.10 -40.99 22.09
CA VAL A 256 -15.10 -42.07 22.01
C VAL A 256 -14.71 -42.27 20.54
N ILE A 257 -13.44 -41.98 20.25
CA ILE A 257 -12.82 -42.26 18.95
C ILE A 257 -12.49 -43.75 18.92
N GLU A 258 -13.35 -44.55 18.31
CA GLU A 258 -13.07 -45.96 18.08
C GLU A 258 -12.03 -46.08 16.96
N GLN A 259 -10.81 -46.54 17.30
CA GLN A 259 -9.75 -46.78 16.31
C GLN A 259 -10.12 -48.00 15.46
N LYS A 260 -10.85 -47.75 14.37
CA LYS A 260 -11.08 -48.77 13.36
C LYS A 260 -9.81 -48.95 12.55
N GLU A 261 -9.29 -50.17 12.53
CA GLU A 261 -8.12 -50.53 11.72
C GLU A 261 -8.42 -50.25 10.23
N LEU A 262 -7.88 -49.14 9.72
CA LEU A 262 -8.00 -48.77 8.32
C LEU A 262 -7.13 -49.71 7.49
N ARG A 263 -7.77 -50.70 6.86
CA ARG A 263 -7.17 -51.38 5.71
C ARG A 263 -7.03 -50.36 4.60
N HIS A 264 -5.79 -49.98 4.28
CA HIS A 264 -5.47 -49.07 3.18
C HIS A 264 -5.95 -49.66 1.84
N THR A 265 -7.18 -49.33 1.46
CA THR A 265 -7.67 -49.47 0.08
C THR A 265 -8.00 -48.08 -0.47
N LEU A 266 -7.14 -47.10 -0.17
CA LEU A 266 -7.20 -45.81 -0.83
C LEU A 266 -6.43 -45.90 -2.14
N ASN A 267 -7.17 -45.64 -3.22
CA ASN A 267 -6.65 -45.45 -4.57
C ASN A 267 -5.39 -44.60 -4.55
N ALA A 268 -4.42 -44.98 -5.38
CA ALA A 268 -3.10 -44.39 -5.50
C ALA A 268 -3.10 -42.84 -5.39
N PRO A 269 -2.06 -42.23 -4.78
CA PRO A 269 -1.92 -40.78 -4.71
C PRO A 269 -2.12 -40.16 -6.10
N PRO A 270 -2.76 -38.98 -6.19
CA PRO A 270 -3.05 -38.36 -7.48
C PRO A 270 -1.76 -38.24 -8.28
N VAL A 271 -1.75 -38.85 -9.47
CA VAL A 271 -0.59 -38.84 -10.36
C VAL A 271 -0.28 -37.37 -10.68
N VAL A 272 0.93 -36.93 -10.34
CA VAL A 272 1.40 -35.55 -10.53
C VAL A 272 1.18 -35.16 -11.98
N SER A 273 0.14 -34.36 -12.24
CA SER A 273 -0.17 -33.91 -13.59
C SER A 273 0.54 -32.59 -13.88
N GLU A 274 0.96 -32.46 -15.13
CA GLU A 274 1.68 -31.29 -15.64
C GLU A 274 0.93 -29.97 -15.40
N LYS A 275 -0.41 -30.00 -15.40
CA LYS A 275 -1.28 -28.84 -15.12
C LYS A 275 -1.24 -28.37 -13.66
N LEU A 276 -0.89 -29.26 -12.72
CA LEU A 276 -0.80 -28.95 -11.29
C LEU A 276 0.54 -28.29 -10.93
N LEU A 277 1.60 -28.61 -11.68
CA LEU A 277 2.90 -27.95 -11.57
C LEU A 277 2.87 -26.54 -12.17
N SER A 278 2.19 -26.33 -13.30
CA SER A 278 2.14 -25.03 -14.00
C SER A 278 1.30 -23.95 -13.29
N ARG A 279 0.30 -24.34 -12.48
CA ARG A 279 -0.58 -23.39 -11.78
C ARG A 279 0.00 -22.78 -10.51
N THR A 280 0.98 -23.44 -9.89
CA THR A 280 1.47 -23.06 -8.56
C THR A 280 2.80 -22.32 -8.61
N TYR A 281 3.56 -22.40 -9.72
CA TYR A 281 4.82 -21.69 -9.88
C TYR A 281 5.24 -21.55 -11.35
N THR A 282 5.32 -20.33 -11.88
CA THR A 282 5.87 -20.04 -13.21
C THR A 282 7.26 -19.40 -13.08
N PRO A 283 8.36 -20.16 -13.27
CA PRO A 283 9.71 -19.59 -13.21
C PRO A 283 9.86 -18.47 -14.24
N ALA A 284 10.36 -17.31 -13.79
CA ALA A 284 10.56 -16.13 -14.62
C ALA A 284 12.05 -15.83 -14.80
N CYS A 285 12.45 -15.48 -16.02
CA CYS A 285 13.79 -15.01 -16.31
C CYS A 285 13.99 -13.58 -15.75
N GLY A 286 14.97 -13.38 -14.87
CA GLY A 286 15.30 -12.06 -14.33
C GLY A 286 15.83 -11.05 -15.36
N ALA A 287 16.32 -11.51 -16.52
CA ALA A 287 16.85 -10.62 -17.57
C ALA A 287 15.82 -10.22 -18.63
N CYS A 288 14.97 -11.15 -19.09
CA CYS A 288 14.01 -10.89 -20.18
C CYS A 288 12.54 -10.96 -19.74
N GLY A 289 12.25 -11.27 -18.48
CA GLY A 289 10.90 -11.36 -17.92
C GLY A 289 10.06 -12.54 -18.41
N SER A 290 10.59 -13.40 -19.29
CA SER A 290 9.86 -14.55 -19.84
C SER A 290 9.51 -15.55 -18.73
N ARG A 291 8.23 -15.94 -18.68
CA ARG A 291 7.72 -16.99 -17.79
C ARG A 291 7.68 -18.32 -18.55
N PHE A 292 7.97 -19.42 -17.87
CA PHE A 292 8.00 -20.75 -18.48
C PHE A 292 7.00 -21.67 -17.79
N ASP A 293 6.23 -22.44 -18.58
CA ASP A 293 5.27 -23.42 -18.07
C ASP A 293 5.96 -24.68 -17.50
N ARG A 294 7.17 -24.96 -17.97
CA ARG A 294 8.07 -25.99 -17.44
C ARG A 294 9.44 -25.38 -17.17
N PRO A 295 10.16 -25.82 -16.12
CA PRO A 295 11.49 -25.30 -15.84
C PRO A 295 12.45 -25.62 -17.00
N PRO A 296 13.24 -24.66 -17.47
CA PRO A 296 14.17 -24.92 -18.55
C PRO A 296 15.32 -25.82 -18.11
N ARG A 297 15.93 -26.57 -19.05
CA ARG A 297 17.06 -27.46 -18.75
C ARG A 297 18.20 -26.67 -18.11
N GLU A 298 18.73 -27.22 -17.02
CA GLU A 298 19.78 -26.59 -16.20
C GLU A 298 19.48 -25.16 -15.76
N TRP A 299 18.18 -24.81 -15.76
CA TRP A 299 17.66 -23.48 -15.48
C TRP A 299 18.18 -22.40 -16.44
N ASN A 300 18.55 -22.74 -17.67
CA ASN A 300 19.00 -21.77 -18.67
C ASN A 300 17.81 -21.16 -19.42
N CYS A 301 17.66 -19.83 -19.40
CA CYS A 301 16.62 -19.15 -20.17
C CYS A 301 16.81 -19.38 -21.68
N PRO A 302 15.92 -20.13 -22.35
CA PRO A 302 16.05 -20.40 -23.79
C PRO A 302 15.82 -19.13 -24.62
N MET A 303 15.06 -18.17 -24.10
CA MET A 303 14.77 -16.90 -24.78
C MET A 303 16.00 -15.99 -24.82
N CYS A 304 16.74 -15.89 -23.71
CA CYS A 304 17.97 -15.10 -23.68
C CYS A 304 19.08 -15.73 -24.51
N ASN A 305 19.18 -17.06 -24.49
CA ASN A 305 20.16 -17.76 -25.32
C ASN A 305 19.85 -17.57 -26.81
N ARG A 306 18.59 -17.75 -27.22
CA ARG A 306 18.18 -17.58 -28.61
C ARG A 306 18.29 -16.13 -29.10
N ARG A 307 17.89 -15.15 -28.27
CA ARG A 307 17.74 -13.75 -28.70
C ARG A 307 19.02 -12.92 -28.54
N TYR A 308 19.85 -13.24 -27.55
CA TYR A 308 21.04 -12.45 -27.21
C TYR A 308 22.33 -13.28 -27.16
N GLY A 309 22.28 -14.60 -27.40
CA GLY A 309 23.43 -15.49 -27.24
C GLY A 309 23.91 -15.61 -25.79
N LYS A 310 23.09 -15.20 -24.82
CA LYS A 310 23.47 -15.15 -23.40
C LYS A 310 22.82 -16.27 -22.60
N THR A 311 23.65 -17.01 -21.84
CA THR A 311 23.18 -18.03 -20.90
C THR A 311 22.75 -17.37 -19.60
N VAL A 312 21.47 -17.00 -19.51
CA VAL A 312 20.89 -16.43 -18.28
C VAL A 312 20.26 -17.53 -17.45
N LYS A 313 20.63 -17.59 -16.16
CA LYS A 313 20.10 -18.59 -15.22
C LYS A 313 18.78 -18.10 -14.61
N VAL A 314 17.79 -18.97 -14.66
CA VAL A 314 16.47 -18.82 -14.03
C VAL A 314 16.58 -19.34 -12.61
N TRP A 315 15.91 -18.67 -11.67
CA TRP A 315 15.94 -19.07 -10.27
C TRP A 315 15.14 -20.36 -10.07
N GLN A 316 15.75 -21.41 -9.49
CA GLN A 316 15.06 -22.64 -9.15
C GLN A 316 14.08 -22.37 -7.97
N PRO A 317 12.85 -22.91 -7.96
CA PRO A 317 11.97 -22.79 -6.81
C PRO A 317 12.43 -23.62 -5.62
N ASP A 318 12.12 -23.15 -4.40
CA ASP A 318 12.41 -23.89 -3.16
C ASP A 318 11.76 -25.28 -3.11
N ASN A 319 10.58 -25.45 -3.71
CA ASN A 319 9.84 -26.71 -3.72
C ASN A 319 10.13 -27.59 -4.95
N ASP A 320 11.12 -27.25 -5.78
CA ASP A 320 11.44 -28.03 -6.98
C ASP A 320 12.05 -29.40 -6.65
N THR A 321 12.83 -29.46 -5.58
CA THR A 321 13.53 -30.66 -5.15
C THR A 321 13.78 -30.62 -3.65
N ASP A 322 13.74 -31.78 -3.02
CA ASP A 322 14.12 -31.96 -1.62
C ASP A 322 15.59 -32.38 -1.46
N ASN A 323 16.37 -32.36 -2.54
CA ASN A 323 17.77 -32.77 -2.54
C ASN A 323 18.69 -31.65 -3.03
N CYS A 324 19.91 -31.62 -2.51
CA CYS A 324 20.93 -30.70 -2.97
C CYS A 324 21.29 -31.00 -4.42
N MET A 325 21.24 -29.98 -5.28
CA MET A 325 21.59 -30.16 -6.70
C MET A 325 23.08 -30.48 -6.92
N MET A 326 23.92 -30.28 -5.91
CA MET A 326 25.35 -30.60 -5.89
C MET A 326 25.63 -31.98 -5.29
N CYS A 327 25.45 -32.17 -3.98
CA CYS A 327 25.79 -33.43 -3.29
C CYS A 327 24.67 -34.49 -3.30
N LYS A 328 23.48 -34.15 -3.81
CA LYS A 328 22.27 -35.01 -3.83
C LYS A 328 21.72 -35.42 -2.45
N GLU A 329 22.31 -34.95 -1.36
CA GLU A 329 21.77 -35.18 -0.01
C GLU A 329 20.43 -34.44 0.21
N PRO A 330 19.52 -34.98 1.04
CA PRO A 330 18.28 -34.30 1.39
C PRO A 330 18.51 -32.93 2.04
N ILE A 331 17.69 -31.94 1.68
CA ILE A 331 17.69 -30.59 2.25
C ILE A 331 16.33 -30.34 2.91
N GLY A 332 16.34 -30.06 4.21
CA GLY A 332 15.15 -29.61 4.92
C GLY A 332 14.66 -28.24 4.45
N ARG A 333 13.37 -27.95 4.60
CA ARG A 333 12.72 -26.70 4.13
C ARG A 333 13.43 -25.41 4.57
N TRP A 334 14.04 -25.40 5.75
CA TRP A 334 14.75 -24.25 6.33
C TRP A 334 16.24 -24.17 5.96
N SER A 335 16.79 -25.23 5.37
CA SER A 335 18.22 -25.34 5.02
C SER A 335 18.47 -25.18 3.52
N ARG A 336 17.47 -24.68 2.79
CA ARG A 336 17.49 -24.43 1.35
C ARG A 336 18.21 -23.13 1.04
N HIS A 337 19.22 -23.21 0.18
CA HIS A 337 19.93 -22.04 -0.31
C HIS A 337 20.04 -22.06 -1.82
N HIS A 338 20.18 -20.90 -2.41
CA HIS A 338 20.35 -20.76 -3.85
C HIS A 338 21.73 -20.18 -4.17
N CYS A 339 22.36 -20.75 -5.19
CA CYS A 339 23.55 -20.13 -5.78
C CYS A 339 23.13 -18.91 -6.61
N ARG A 340 23.65 -17.72 -6.28
CA ARG A 340 23.30 -16.48 -7.01
C ARG A 340 23.88 -16.43 -8.43
N ASN A 341 24.85 -17.31 -8.73
CA ASN A 341 25.43 -17.43 -10.08
C ASN A 341 24.66 -18.41 -10.97
N CYS A 342 24.30 -19.60 -10.47
CA CYS A 342 23.68 -20.65 -11.29
C CYS A 342 22.20 -20.94 -10.99
N GLY A 343 21.61 -20.33 -9.96
CA GLY A 343 20.21 -20.49 -9.59
C GLY A 343 19.84 -21.82 -8.92
N ARG A 344 20.78 -22.77 -8.80
CA ARG A 344 20.54 -24.11 -8.22
C ARG A 344 20.23 -24.06 -6.72
N LEU A 345 19.32 -24.93 -6.29
CA LEU A 345 19.02 -25.23 -4.88
C LEU A 345 20.11 -26.14 -4.28
N VAL A 346 20.75 -25.66 -3.23
CA VAL A 346 21.95 -26.26 -2.62
C VAL A 346 21.90 -26.17 -1.10
N CYS A 347 22.54 -27.12 -0.41
CA CYS A 347 22.64 -27.12 1.04
C CYS A 347 23.66 -26.08 1.52
N ALA A 348 23.70 -25.84 2.83
CA ALA A 348 24.68 -24.96 3.48
C ALA A 348 26.11 -25.37 3.13
N ASN A 349 26.42 -26.67 3.24
CA ASN A 349 27.74 -27.21 2.97
C ASN A 349 28.16 -26.93 1.53
N CYS A 350 27.28 -27.17 0.55
CA CYS A 350 27.60 -26.99 -0.88
C CYS A 350 27.66 -25.52 -1.35
N SER A 351 27.38 -24.55 -0.46
CA SER A 351 27.28 -23.13 -0.80
C SER A 351 27.91 -22.21 0.22
N GLU A 352 28.95 -22.68 0.92
CA GLU A 352 29.65 -21.92 1.96
C GLU A 352 30.32 -20.65 1.40
N LYS A 353 30.78 -20.69 0.15
CA LYS A 353 31.59 -19.63 -0.46
C LYS A 353 30.74 -18.46 -0.98
N ARG A 354 31.39 -17.30 -1.09
CA ARG A 354 30.82 -16.07 -1.65
C ARG A 354 31.73 -15.51 -2.74
N ALA A 355 31.15 -14.90 -3.77
CA ALA A 355 31.89 -14.27 -4.88
C ALA A 355 31.13 -13.03 -5.41
N ILE A 356 31.87 -12.05 -5.94
CA ILE A 356 31.32 -10.87 -6.63
C ILE A 356 30.90 -11.28 -8.04
N ILE A 357 29.64 -11.08 -8.44
CA ILE A 357 29.09 -11.55 -9.72
C ILE A 357 28.72 -10.33 -10.59
N GLU A 358 29.73 -9.66 -11.13
CA GLU A 358 29.58 -8.42 -11.91
C GLU A 358 28.63 -8.60 -13.11
N ASP A 359 28.75 -9.73 -13.82
CA ASP A 359 27.90 -10.05 -14.98
C ASP A 359 26.40 -10.13 -14.68
N LEU A 360 26.02 -10.38 -13.41
CA LEU A 360 24.61 -10.38 -12.98
C LEU A 360 24.28 -9.19 -12.06
N GLY A 361 25.14 -8.18 -12.00
CA GLY A 361 24.92 -6.94 -11.25
C GLY A 361 25.13 -7.08 -9.74
N TYR A 362 25.88 -8.08 -9.26
CA TYR A 362 26.29 -8.16 -7.86
C TYR A 362 27.68 -7.55 -7.69
N ASP A 363 27.69 -6.33 -7.17
CA ASP A 363 28.86 -5.54 -6.73
C ASP A 363 29.39 -5.96 -5.35
N ILE A 364 28.62 -6.74 -4.59
CA ILE A 364 28.97 -7.26 -3.25
C ILE A 364 29.03 -8.80 -3.27
N PRO A 365 29.93 -9.46 -2.51
CA PRO A 365 30.04 -10.92 -2.48
C PRO A 365 28.71 -11.66 -2.14
N ALA A 366 28.17 -12.35 -3.13
CA ALA A 366 26.94 -13.12 -3.04
C ALA A 366 27.23 -14.63 -2.87
N ARG A 367 26.30 -15.36 -2.23
CA ARG A 367 26.43 -16.80 -2.00
C ARG A 367 26.49 -17.58 -3.32
N VAL A 368 27.50 -18.43 -3.48
CA VAL A 368 27.68 -19.28 -4.65
C VAL A 368 27.94 -20.74 -4.25
N CYS A 369 27.54 -21.69 -5.09
CA CYS A 369 27.90 -23.09 -4.88
C CYS A 369 29.38 -23.34 -5.20
N TYR A 370 29.93 -24.46 -4.73
CA TYR A 370 31.34 -24.82 -4.97
C TYR A 370 31.73 -24.83 -6.45
N ASP A 371 30.89 -25.38 -7.33
CA ASP A 371 31.17 -25.38 -8.79
C ASP A 371 31.34 -23.95 -9.31
N CYS A 372 30.42 -23.05 -8.97
CA CYS A 372 30.47 -21.66 -9.42
C CYS A 372 31.61 -20.87 -8.80
N TYR A 373 32.01 -21.21 -7.57
CA TYR A 373 33.18 -20.61 -6.94
C TYR A 373 34.47 -21.06 -7.64
N ARG A 374 34.59 -22.35 -7.98
CA ARG A 374 35.77 -22.92 -8.67
C ARG A 374 35.92 -22.48 -10.12
N LEU A 375 34.81 -22.27 -10.82
CA LEU A 375 34.80 -21.88 -12.24
C LEU A 375 35.11 -20.39 -12.46
N ARG A 376 35.41 -19.64 -11.40
CA ARG A 376 35.81 -18.24 -11.50
C ARG A 376 37.33 -18.12 -11.41
N PRO A 377 37.95 -17.45 -12.38
CA PRO A 377 39.40 -17.26 -12.42
C PRO A 377 39.90 -16.37 -11.29
#